data_AF-A0A519KXG2-F1
#
_entry.id   AF-A0A519KXG2-F1
#
_cell.length_a   1.000
_cell.length_b   1.000
_cell.length_c   1.000
_cell.angle_alpha   90.00
_cell.angle_beta   90.00
_cell.angle_gamma   90.00
#
_symmetry.space_group_name_H-M   'P 1'
#
loop_
_entity.id
_entity.type
_entity.pdbx_description
1 polymer ?
#
loop_
_entity_poly.entity_id
_entity_poly.type
_entity_poly.pdbx_seq_one_letter_code
_entity_poly.pdbx_strand_id
1 'polypeptide(L)'
;MPMNFEHFLYQYLLTNHRAEVPGFGIFRLTKESAKIDAANSIITPPKEVVDFQYQPSVSDNDLVKYIAEKTNSDLAAVQQKLEAKVQSWMQELSSKNSLILENLGQFQL
;
A
#
# COMPACT_ATOMS: atom_id res chain seq x y z
N MET A 1 20.13 -8.96 3.56
CA MET A 1 19.35 -7.85 2.95
C MET A 1 18.10 -7.66 3.81
N PRO A 2 17.82 -6.45 4.32
CA PRO A 2 16.56 -6.20 5.02
C PRO A 2 15.37 -6.42 4.06
N MET A 3 14.30 -7.01 4.59
CA MET A 3 13.08 -7.32 3.85
C MET A 3 12.33 -6.03 3.57
N ASN A 4 12.26 -5.62 2.30
CA ASN A 4 11.73 -4.30 1.93
C ASN A 4 10.22 -4.38 1.66
N PHE A 5 9.42 -4.24 2.72
CA PHE A 5 7.96 -4.39 2.68
C PHE A 5 7.28 -3.45 1.70
N GLU A 6 7.76 -2.21 1.61
CA GLU A 6 7.24 -1.18 0.70
C GLU A 6 7.33 -1.61 -0.76
N HIS A 7 8.45 -2.21 -1.15
CA HIS A 7 8.64 -2.73 -2.50
C HIS A 7 7.68 -3.88 -2.81
N PHE A 8 7.52 -4.85 -1.90
CA PHE A 8 6.60 -5.95 -2.11
C PHE A 8 5.14 -5.50 -2.15
N LEU A 9 4.76 -4.56 -1.29
CA LEU A 9 3.45 -3.94 -1.31
C LEU A 9 3.18 -3.27 -2.66
N TYR A 10 4.13 -2.48 -3.16
CA TYR A 10 4.03 -1.85 -4.47
C TYR A 10 3.88 -2.87 -5.60
N GLN A 11 4.71 -3.92 -5.64
CA GLN A 11 4.61 -4.98 -6.65
C GLN A 11 3.28 -5.74 -6.58
N TYR A 12 2.82 -6.06 -5.38
CA TYR A 12 1.54 -6.73 -5.18
C TYR A 12 0.39 -5.84 -5.64
N LEU A 13 0.45 -4.54 -5.35
CA LEU A 13 -0.55 -3.55 -5.77
C LEU A 13 -0.58 -3.39 -7.29
N LEU A 14 0.57 -3.35 -7.97
CA LEU A 14 0.63 -3.30 -9.44
C LEU A 14 -0.01 -4.52 -10.10
N THR A 15 0.10 -5.69 -9.47
CA THR A 15 -0.42 -6.94 -10.04
C THR A 15 -1.90 -7.14 -9.72
N ASN A 16 -2.29 -6.91 -8.46
CA ASN A 16 -3.63 -7.21 -7.95
C ASN A 16 -4.55 -6.00 -7.88
N HIS A 17 -4.05 -4.79 -8.14
CA HIS A 17 -4.75 -3.49 -8.00
C HIS A 17 -5.28 -3.18 -6.59
N ARG A 18 -5.20 -4.12 -5.66
CA ARG A 18 -5.65 -4.01 -4.27
C ARG A 18 -4.70 -4.79 -3.39
N ALA A 19 -4.25 -4.19 -2.29
CA ALA A 19 -3.38 -4.81 -1.31
C ALA A 19 -3.93 -4.55 0.08
N GLU A 20 -4.25 -5.63 0.80
CA GLU A 20 -4.68 -5.53 2.19
C GLU A 20 -3.48 -5.70 3.10
N VAL A 21 -3.36 -4.79 4.07
CA VAL A 21 -2.31 -4.80 5.08
C VAL A 21 -2.98 -5.03 6.44
N PRO A 22 -2.85 -6.24 7.01
CA PRO A 22 -3.41 -6.58 8.31
C PRO A 22 -3.06 -5.57 9.40
N GLY A 23 -4.05 -5.13 10.17
CA GLY A 23 -3.86 -4.15 11.24
C GLY A 23 -3.58 -2.71 10.78
N PHE A 24 -3.64 -2.43 9.48
CA PHE A 24 -3.44 -1.09 8.92
C PHE A 24 -4.61 -0.65 8.05
N GLY A 25 -4.85 -1.34 6.93
CA GLY A 25 -5.87 -0.94 5.98
C GLY A 25 -5.65 -1.50 4.58
N ILE A 26 -6.32 -0.90 3.62
CA ILE A 26 -6.36 -1.35 2.23
C ILE A 26 -5.75 -0.29 1.34
N PHE A 27 -4.78 -0.69 0.53
CA PHE A 27 -4.27 0.10 -0.59
C PHE A 27 -4.97 -0.33 -1.87
N ARG A 28 -5.34 0.64 -2.70
CA ARG A 28 -5.99 0.42 -3.99
C ARG A 28 -5.29 1.23 -5.05
N LEU A 29 -4.95 0.59 -6.16
CA LEU A 29 -4.46 1.24 -7.36
C LEU A 29 -5.63 1.40 -8.33
N THR A 30 -6.12 2.62 -8.46
CA THR A 30 -7.21 2.98 -9.36
C THR A 30 -6.62 3.67 -10.59
N LYS A 31 -6.96 3.19 -11.78
CA LYS A 31 -6.68 3.89 -13.04
C LYS A 31 -7.76 4.95 -13.26
N GLU A 32 -7.42 6.22 -13.10
CA GLU A 32 -8.29 7.32 -13.48
C GLU A 32 -8.15 7.56 -14.98
N SER A 33 -9.26 7.41 -15.71
CA SER A 33 -9.31 7.63 -17.16
C SER A 33 -9.08 9.10 -17.51
N ALA A 34 -8.64 9.34 -18.74
CA ALA A 34 -8.43 10.70 -19.24
C ALA A 34 -9.72 11.53 -19.11
N LYS A 35 -9.63 12.67 -18.45
CA LYS A 35 -10.72 13.65 -18.36
C LYS A 35 -10.46 14.78 -19.34
N ILE A 36 -11.42 15.02 -20.21
CA ILE A 36 -11.45 16.18 -21.09
C ILE A 36 -12.27 17.25 -20.37
N ASP A 37 -11.59 18.24 -19.82
CA ASP A 37 -12.26 19.44 -19.31
C ASP A 37 -12.53 20.36 -20.51
N ALA A 38 -13.72 20.22 -21.10
CA ALA A 38 -14.12 20.99 -22.26
C ALA A 38 -14.28 22.49 -21.97
N ALA A 39 -14.48 22.88 -20.71
CA ALA A 39 -14.59 24.28 -20.31
C ALA A 39 -13.23 24.99 -20.32
N ASN A 40 -12.16 24.27 -19.99
CA ASN A 40 -10.80 24.81 -19.96
C ASN A 40 -9.93 24.37 -21.16
N SER A 41 -10.46 23.53 -22.06
CA SER A 41 -9.69 22.88 -23.14
C SER A 41 -8.47 22.10 -22.61
N ILE A 42 -8.56 21.56 -21.41
CA ILE A 42 -7.48 20.78 -20.79
C ILE A 42 -7.81 19.30 -20.94
N ILE A 43 -6.89 18.57 -21.56
CA ILE A 43 -6.93 17.11 -21.62
C ILE A 43 -6.01 16.59 -20.52
N THR A 44 -6.58 15.94 -19.52
CA THR A 44 -5.80 15.30 -18.46
C THR A 44 -5.49 13.87 -18.89
N PRO A 45 -4.22 13.45 -18.97
CA PRO A 45 -3.88 12.09 -19.33
C PRO A 45 -4.40 11.10 -18.29
N PRO A 46 -4.60 9.82 -18.67
CA PRO A 46 -4.96 8.79 -17.71
C PRO A 46 -3.82 8.66 -16.69
N LYS A 47 -4.18 8.59 -15.41
CA LYS A 47 -3.21 8.49 -14.31
C LYS A 47 -3.58 7.32 -13.41
N GLU A 48 -2.57 6.73 -12.81
CA GLU A 48 -2.76 5.74 -11.76
C GLU A 48 -2.69 6.45 -10.40
N VAL A 49 -3.71 6.24 -9.59
CA VAL A 49 -3.81 6.82 -8.24
C VAL A 49 -3.79 5.68 -7.25
N VAL A 50 -2.92 5.78 -6.25
CA VAL A 50 -2.91 4.87 -5.10
C VAL A 50 -3.73 5.50 -3.99
N ASP A 51 -4.88 4.92 -3.72
CA ASP A 51 -5.75 5.29 -2.61
C ASP A 51 -5.44 4.40 -1.40
N PHE A 52 -5.35 5.02 -0.22
CA PHE A 52 -5.25 4.30 1.04
C PHE A 52 -6.55 4.46 1.83
N GLN A 53 -7.09 3.35 2.29
CA GLN A 53 -8.26 3.30 3.15
C GLN A 53 -7.85 2.67 4.49
N TYR A 54 -7.87 3.47 5.56
CA TYR A 54 -7.62 2.97 6.90
C TYR A 54 -8.74 1.99 7.30
N GLN A 55 -8.37 0.73 7.49
CA GLN A 55 -9.32 -0.33 7.83
C GLN A 55 -8.63 -1.41 8.65
N PRO A 56 -8.42 -1.19 9.96
CA PRO A 56 -7.71 -2.14 10.82
C PRO A 56 -8.45 -3.47 11.02
N SER A 57 -9.73 -3.56 10.62
CA SER A 57 -10.49 -4.81 10.62
C SER A 57 -10.04 -5.80 9.55
N VAL A 58 -9.22 -5.39 8.58
CA VAL A 58 -8.65 -6.32 7.60
C VAL A 58 -7.66 -7.25 8.28
N SER A 59 -7.88 -8.53 8.08
CA SER A 59 -7.05 -9.62 8.63
C SER A 59 -6.58 -10.56 7.50
N ASP A 60 -6.66 -10.08 6.26
CA ASP A 60 -6.43 -10.90 5.09
C ASP A 60 -4.93 -11.10 4.85
N ASN A 61 -4.55 -12.37 4.71
CA ASN A 61 -3.14 -12.76 4.71
C ASN A 61 -2.54 -12.88 3.31
N ASP A 62 -3.23 -12.41 2.27
CA ASP A 62 -2.78 -12.59 0.89
C ASP A 62 -1.47 -11.84 0.58
N LEU A 63 -1.32 -10.62 1.11
CA LEU A 63 -0.04 -9.91 1.02
C LEU A 63 1.09 -10.65 1.75
N VAL A 64 0.79 -11.18 2.94
CA VAL A 64 1.75 -11.95 3.75
C VAL A 64 2.18 -13.22 3.01
N LYS A 65 1.23 -13.94 2.40
CA LYS A 65 1.50 -15.12 1.55
C LYS A 65 2.38 -14.76 0.37
N TYR A 66 2.05 -13.69 -0.35
CA TYR A 66 2.85 -13.25 -1.48
C TYR A 66 4.31 -12.94 -1.07
N ILE A 67 4.51 -12.22 0.03
CA ILE A 67 5.85 -11.91 0.53
C ILE A 67 6.58 -13.18 0.97
N ALA A 68 5.91 -14.07 1.70
CA ALA A 68 6.45 -15.36 2.14
C ALA A 68 6.91 -16.22 0.96
N GLU A 69 6.10 -16.32 -0.11
CA GLU A 69 6.45 -17.02 -1.34
C GLU A 69 7.65 -16.39 -2.04
N LYS A 70 7.67 -15.05 -2.18
CA LYS A 70 8.78 -14.32 -2.83
C LYS A 70 10.09 -14.38 -2.06
N THR A 71 10.02 -14.46 -0.74
CA THR A 71 11.20 -14.46 0.15
C THR A 71 11.54 -15.84 0.68
N ASN A 72 10.80 -16.88 0.26
CA ASN A 72 10.91 -18.25 0.74
C ASN A 72 10.98 -18.32 2.29
N SER A 73 10.14 -17.52 2.95
CA SER A 73 10.11 -17.35 4.40
C SER A 73 8.80 -17.88 4.99
N ASP A 74 8.81 -18.24 6.28
CA ASP A 74 7.58 -18.67 6.96
C ASP A 74 6.55 -17.55 7.04
N LEU A 75 5.28 -17.89 6.77
CA LEU A 75 4.14 -16.97 6.86
C LEU A 75 4.08 -16.26 8.21
N ALA A 76 4.26 -17.01 9.31
CA ALA A 76 4.23 -16.46 10.66
C ALA A 76 5.36 -15.44 10.89
N ALA A 77 6.56 -15.72 10.38
CA ALA A 77 7.70 -14.81 10.50
C ALA A 77 7.50 -13.52 9.68
N VAL A 78 6.91 -13.63 8.49
CA VAL A 78 6.58 -12.48 7.65
C VAL A 78 5.46 -11.65 8.29
N GLN A 79 4.42 -12.30 8.82
CA GLN A 79 3.32 -11.63 9.50
C GLN A 79 3.83 -10.82 10.70
N GLN A 80 4.65 -11.42 11.56
CA GLN A 80 5.20 -10.73 12.73
C GLN A 80 6.05 -9.51 12.33
N LYS A 81 6.85 -9.63 11.26
CA LYS A 81 7.65 -8.52 10.73
C LYS A 81 6.77 -7.42 10.12
N LEU A 82 5.71 -7.80 9.41
CA LEU A 82 4.75 -6.87 8.84
C LEU A 82 4.02 -6.11 9.94
N GLU A 83 3.55 -6.80 10.98
CA GLU A 83 2.91 -6.18 12.14
C GLU A 83 3.85 -5.16 12.81
N ALA A 84 5.12 -5.52 13.04
CA ALA A 84 6.10 -4.58 13.60
C ALA A 84 6.32 -3.34 12.71
N LYS A 85 6.32 -3.52 11.38
CA LYS A 85 6.44 -2.43 10.41
C LYS A 85 5.18 -1.54 10.41
N VAL A 86 4.00 -2.14 10.45
CA VAL A 86 2.70 -1.44 10.56
C VAL A 86 2.64 -0.63 11.85
N GLN A 87 3.11 -1.17 12.97
CA GLN A 87 3.18 -0.42 14.23
C GLN A 87 4.09 0.81 14.10
N SER A 88 5.22 0.69 13.39
CA SER A 88 6.09 1.84 13.10
C SER A 88 5.36 2.87 12.22
N TRP A 89 4.65 2.44 11.18
CA TRP A 89 3.85 3.32 10.32
C TRP A 89 2.75 4.05 11.10
N MET A 90 2.05 3.36 12.00
CA MET A 90 1.05 3.98 12.87
C MET A 90 1.68 5.00 13.83
N GLN A 91 2.86 4.72 14.38
CA GLN A 91 3.58 5.68 15.22
C GLN A 91 4.02 6.91 14.43
N GLU A 92 4.49 6.73 13.18
CA GLU A 92 4.83 7.83 12.28
C GLU A 92 3.60 8.67 11.91
N LEU A 93 2.47 8.05 11.57
CA LEU A 93 1.20 8.74 11.36
C LEU A 93 0.77 9.51 12.61
N SER A 94 0.87 8.91 13.79
CA SER A 94 0.49 9.57 15.05
C SER A 94 1.41 10.74 15.40
N SER A 95 2.70 10.67 15.03
CA SER A 95 3.69 11.69 15.40
C SER A 95 3.82 12.81 14.38
N LYS A 96 3.83 12.48 13.08
CA LYS A 96 4.07 13.41 11.97
C LYS A 96 2.83 13.68 11.12
N ASN A 97 1.70 13.06 11.45
CA ASN A 97 0.45 13.10 10.67
C ASN A 97 0.64 12.74 9.18
N SER A 98 1.74 12.07 8.86
CA SER A 98 2.14 11.71 7.50
C SER A 98 3.06 10.50 7.53
N LEU A 99 2.84 9.62 6.57
CA LEU A 99 3.61 8.41 6.33
C LEU A 99 4.15 8.45 4.90
N ILE A 100 5.46 8.34 4.75
CA ILE A 100 6.08 8.26 3.43
C ILE A 100 6.50 6.81 3.22
N LEU A 101 5.86 6.15 2.25
CA LEU A 101 6.18 4.81 1.82
C LEU A 101 6.98 4.88 0.52
N GLU A 102 8.14 4.25 0.50
CA GLU A 102 8.97 4.21 -0.71
C GLU A 102 8.19 3.54 -1.86
N ASN A 103 8.17 4.16 -3.05
CA ASN A 103 7.41 3.73 -4.24
C ASN A 103 5.88 3.87 -4.19
N LEU A 104 5.26 4.09 -3.02
CA LEU A 104 3.81 4.31 -2.91
C LEU A 104 3.44 5.79 -2.70
N GLY A 105 4.35 6.58 -2.11
CA GLY A 105 4.16 8.02 -1.88
C GLY A 105 3.83 8.36 -0.43
N GLN A 106 3.20 9.52 -0.24
CA GLN A 106 2.87 10.05 1.08
C GLN A 106 1.38 9.85 1.38
N PHE A 107 1.09 9.26 2.53
CA PHE A 107 -0.25 9.03 3.06
C PHE A 107 -0.46 9.85 4.33
N GLN A 108 -1.66 10.40 4.47
CA GLN A 108 -2.08 11.19 5.63
C GLN A 108 -3.49 10.73 6.02
N LEU A 109 -3.81 10.83 7.31
CA LEU A 109 -5.14 10.50 7.85
C LEU A 109 -6.04 11.74 7.87
#